data_AF-A0A397J2H4-F1
#
_entry.id   AF-A0A397J2H4-F1
#
_cell.length_a   1.000
_cell.length_b   1.000
_cell.length_c   1.000
_cell.angle_alpha   90.00
_cell.angle_beta   90.00
_cell.angle_gamma   90.00
#
_symmetry.space_group_name_H-M   'P 1'
#
loop_
_entity.id
_entity.type
_entity.pdbx_description
1 polymer ?
#
loop_
_entity_poly.entity_id
_entity_poly.type
_entity_poly.pdbx_seq_one_letter_code
_entity_poly.pdbx_strand_id
1 'polypeptide(L)'
;MTSELMWPYVISDENPSVEGYLKWVQSQTDLLFRLKYEQIFLYLQAIINFRTGVRFNRSSLRLAARRTFSPIWSARRHPIYRLIEVADEEQMLRLKPEINHLIQERIVTSRSELLNQHQGHDAILEEINKALKSLIPPTPSQWHWEIAARNCTKFLKLRTNFFNVIGYSDNESHKPRTRPSFNAESRRFRTHLRKTQFINPNASNRMFQNISGESILSEELKNFTEIAHRKRIEFIGEKLNKKTSWHPIPIISATQIQNPNAEIPNPKSQIPNYN
;
A
#
# COMPACT_ATOMS: atom_id res chain seq x y z
N MET A 1 11.53 -11.13 -9.79
CA MET A 1 10.59 -10.92 -10.90
C MET A 1 11.09 -9.83 -11.84
N THR A 2 11.43 -8.63 -11.35
CA THR A 2 11.97 -7.52 -12.15
C THR A 2 13.13 -7.92 -13.08
N SER A 3 14.19 -8.55 -12.53
CA SER A 3 15.32 -9.04 -13.32
C SER A 3 14.93 -10.06 -14.39
N GLU A 4 13.85 -10.81 -14.14
CA GLU A 4 13.38 -11.83 -15.07
C GLU A 4 12.61 -11.17 -16.23
N LEU A 5 11.89 -10.07 -16.00
CA LEU A 5 11.25 -9.30 -17.07
C LEU A 5 12.26 -8.57 -17.96
N MET A 6 13.43 -8.22 -17.42
CA MET A 6 14.51 -7.63 -18.19
C MET A 6 15.34 -8.67 -18.95
N TRP A 7 15.34 -9.93 -18.47
CA TRP A 7 16.20 -10.99 -19.00
C TRP A 7 16.03 -11.23 -20.50
N PRO A 8 14.80 -11.30 -21.08
CA PRO A 8 14.63 -11.50 -22.52
C PRO A 8 15.26 -10.39 -23.37
N TYR A 9 15.23 -9.15 -22.90
CA TYR A 9 15.89 -8.03 -23.58
C TYR A 9 17.41 -8.18 -23.50
N VAL A 10 17.94 -8.43 -22.29
CA VAL A 10 19.38 -8.56 -22.03
C VAL A 10 20.04 -9.66 -22.87
N ILE A 11 19.33 -10.74 -23.18
CA ILE A 11 19.85 -11.81 -24.03
C ILE A 11 19.69 -11.54 -25.54
N SER A 12 18.82 -10.61 -25.91
CA SER A 12 18.50 -10.30 -27.31
C SER A 12 19.29 -9.13 -27.90
N ASP A 13 19.96 -8.35 -27.04
CA ASP A 13 20.69 -7.13 -27.41
C ASP A 13 22.17 -7.30 -27.05
N GLU A 14 23.07 -7.02 -27.99
CA GLU A 14 24.52 -7.11 -27.78
C GLU A 14 25.02 -6.03 -26.80
N ASN A 15 24.36 -4.88 -26.74
CA ASN A 15 24.73 -3.74 -25.89
C ASN A 15 23.50 -3.23 -25.12
N PRO A 16 22.98 -3.99 -24.15
CA PRO A 16 21.73 -3.67 -23.47
C PRO A 16 21.85 -2.35 -22.69
N SER A 17 20.87 -1.48 -22.90
CA SER A 17 20.76 -0.19 -22.20
C SER A 17 19.39 -0.01 -21.57
N VAL A 18 19.28 0.90 -20.60
CA VAL A 18 17.99 1.21 -19.95
C VAL A 18 17.00 1.81 -20.97
N GLU A 19 17.47 2.76 -21.78
CA GLU A 19 16.67 3.38 -22.84
C GLU A 19 16.23 2.35 -23.89
N GLY A 20 17.15 1.46 -24.28
CA GLY A 20 16.87 0.35 -25.18
C GLY A 20 15.81 -0.60 -24.62
N TYR A 21 15.89 -0.95 -23.33
CA TYR A 21 14.88 -1.77 -22.66
C TYR A 21 13.50 -1.10 -22.68
N LEU A 22 13.41 0.19 -22.36
CA LEU A 22 12.13 0.91 -22.33
C LEU A 22 11.48 0.94 -23.71
N LYS A 23 12.26 1.16 -24.79
CA LYS A 23 11.77 1.08 -26.17
C LYS A 23 11.37 -0.34 -26.55
N TRP A 24 12.17 -1.33 -26.16
CA TRP A 24 11.90 -2.74 -26.44
C TRP A 24 10.62 -3.23 -25.75
N VAL A 25 10.35 -2.82 -24.51
CA VAL A 25 9.11 -3.18 -23.80
C VAL A 25 7.88 -2.63 -24.52
N GLN A 26 7.95 -1.41 -25.06
CA GLN A 26 6.83 -0.79 -25.76
C GLN A 26 6.45 -1.54 -27.06
N SER A 27 7.38 -2.24 -27.69
CA SER A 27 7.11 -3.03 -28.90
C SER A 27 6.62 -4.46 -28.60
N GLN A 28 6.58 -4.90 -27.33
CA GLN A 28 6.16 -6.25 -26.99
C GLN A 28 4.65 -6.44 -27.15
N THR A 29 4.26 -7.49 -27.90
CA THR A 29 2.86 -7.88 -28.11
C THR A 29 2.44 -9.06 -27.24
N ASP A 30 3.38 -9.78 -26.63
CA ASP A 30 3.10 -10.92 -25.75
C ASP A 30 2.27 -10.48 -24.53
N LEU A 31 1.04 -10.98 -24.46
CA LEU A 31 0.06 -10.56 -23.47
C LEU A 31 0.46 -10.94 -22.04
N LEU A 32 1.11 -12.09 -21.88
CA LEU A 32 1.57 -12.55 -20.56
C LEU A 32 2.75 -11.71 -20.05
N PHE A 33 3.70 -11.37 -20.94
CA PHE A 33 4.78 -10.43 -20.64
C PHE A 33 4.22 -9.07 -20.24
N ARG A 34 3.33 -8.49 -21.05
CA ARG A 34 2.70 -7.19 -20.77
C ARG A 34 1.98 -7.19 -19.42
N LEU A 35 1.16 -8.20 -19.15
CA LEU A 35 0.48 -8.34 -17.85
C LEU A 35 1.47 -8.35 -16.68
N LYS A 36 2.56 -9.13 -16.79
CA LYS A 36 3.57 -9.20 -15.73
C LYS A 36 4.38 -7.92 -15.60
N TYR A 37 4.66 -7.26 -16.72
CA TYR A 37 5.28 -5.94 -16.73
C TYR A 37 4.41 -4.91 -15.98
N GLU A 38 3.12 -4.83 -16.28
CA GLU A 38 2.20 -3.93 -15.57
C GLU A 38 2.14 -4.23 -14.06
N GLN A 39 2.00 -5.51 -13.70
CA GLN A 39 1.98 -5.95 -12.29
C GLN A 39 3.22 -5.53 -11.51
N ILE A 40 4.41 -5.68 -12.11
CA ILE A 40 5.68 -5.50 -11.43
C ILE A 40 6.24 -4.08 -11.55
N PHE A 41 6.15 -3.44 -12.72
CA PHE A 41 6.74 -2.12 -12.92
C PHE A 41 5.77 -0.98 -12.66
N LEU A 42 4.46 -1.15 -12.93
CA LEU A 42 3.48 -0.09 -12.69
C LEU A 42 2.87 -0.21 -11.30
N TYR A 43 2.23 -1.34 -11.00
CA TYR A 43 1.50 -1.48 -9.74
C TYR A 43 2.41 -1.61 -8.54
N LEU A 44 3.47 -2.42 -8.58
CA LEU A 44 4.40 -2.48 -7.43
C LEU A 44 5.08 -1.12 -7.19
N GLN A 45 5.46 -0.41 -8.25
CA GLN A 45 6.03 0.93 -8.12
C GLN A 45 5.03 1.93 -7.55
N ALA A 46 3.75 1.85 -7.96
CA ALA A 46 2.70 2.67 -7.36
C ALA A 46 2.52 2.36 -5.87
N ILE A 47 2.59 1.10 -5.42
CA ILE A 47 2.58 0.76 -3.98
C ILE A 47 3.77 1.41 -3.26
N ILE A 48 4.97 1.31 -3.83
CA ILE A 48 6.19 1.90 -3.25
C ILE A 48 6.05 3.43 -3.17
N ASN A 49 5.56 4.06 -4.22
CA ASN A 49 5.31 5.50 -4.28
C ASN A 49 4.24 5.93 -3.28
N PHE A 50 3.16 5.16 -3.12
CA PHE A 50 2.13 5.43 -2.13
C PHE A 50 2.69 5.37 -0.72
N ARG A 51 3.43 4.30 -0.38
CA ARG A 51 4.06 4.13 0.94
C ARG A 51 5.06 5.24 1.23
N THR A 52 5.88 5.58 0.25
CA THR A 52 6.84 6.70 0.34
C THR A 52 6.10 8.03 0.51
N GLY A 53 5.04 8.25 -0.26
CA GLY A 53 4.17 9.43 -0.18
C GLY A 53 3.54 9.60 1.20
N VAL A 54 3.04 8.52 1.79
CA VAL A 54 2.49 8.51 3.16
C VAL A 54 3.59 8.78 4.19
N ARG A 55 4.74 8.09 4.10
CA ARG A 55 5.83 8.19 5.09
C ARG A 55 6.51 9.56 5.11
N PHE A 56 6.74 10.15 3.95
CA PHE A 56 7.49 11.40 3.80
C PHE A 56 6.60 12.61 3.49
N ASN A 57 5.29 12.47 3.66
CA ASN A 57 4.32 13.52 3.33
C ASN A 57 4.45 14.08 1.91
N ARG A 58 4.70 13.22 0.91
CA ARG A 58 4.77 13.64 -0.49
C ARG A 58 3.42 13.42 -1.13
N SER A 59 2.57 14.45 -1.06
CA SER A 59 1.22 14.47 -1.64
C SER A 59 1.20 14.06 -3.10
N SER A 60 2.14 14.56 -3.90
CA SER A 60 2.30 14.22 -5.32
C SER A 60 2.48 12.73 -5.57
N LEU A 61 3.36 12.06 -4.81
CA LEU A 61 3.59 10.60 -4.93
C LEU A 61 2.34 9.81 -4.56
N ARG A 62 1.64 10.25 -3.51
CA ARG A 62 0.41 9.61 -3.06
C ARG A 62 -0.70 9.73 -4.11
N LEU A 63 -0.91 10.93 -4.64
CA LEU A 63 -1.91 11.20 -5.68
C LEU A 63 -1.60 10.44 -6.96
N ALA A 64 -0.33 10.46 -7.41
CA ALA A 64 0.10 9.71 -8.59
C ALA A 64 -0.16 8.21 -8.40
N ALA A 65 0.25 7.64 -7.27
CA ALA A 65 0.01 6.23 -6.98
C ALA A 65 -1.48 5.87 -6.91
N ARG A 66 -2.30 6.71 -6.25
CA ARG A 66 -3.76 6.52 -6.19
C ARG A 66 -4.37 6.51 -7.58
N ARG A 67 -3.96 7.42 -8.47
CA ARG A 67 -4.41 7.44 -9.87
C ARG A 67 -3.97 6.20 -10.65
N THR A 68 -2.78 5.68 -10.39
CA THR A 68 -2.34 4.42 -11.03
C THR A 68 -3.21 3.23 -10.60
N PHE A 69 -3.69 3.21 -9.35
CA PHE A 69 -4.55 2.13 -8.83
C PHE A 69 -6.03 2.31 -9.09
N SER A 70 -6.49 3.54 -9.34
CA SER A 70 -7.93 3.84 -9.37
C SER A 70 -8.74 2.95 -10.32
N PRO A 71 -8.24 2.57 -11.52
CA PRO A 71 -8.98 1.68 -12.41
C PRO A 71 -9.22 0.29 -11.80
N ILE A 72 -8.25 -0.24 -11.04
CA ILE A 72 -8.28 -1.60 -10.49
C ILE A 72 -9.51 -1.82 -9.61
N TRP A 73 -9.92 -0.81 -8.84
CA TRP A 73 -11.13 -0.87 -8.01
C TRP A 73 -12.40 -1.09 -8.82
N SER A 74 -12.36 -0.73 -10.11
CA SER A 74 -13.47 -0.90 -11.06
C SER A 74 -13.36 -2.15 -11.92
N ALA A 75 -12.22 -2.84 -11.93
CA ALA A 75 -12.05 -4.07 -12.68
C ALA A 75 -13.03 -5.17 -12.22
N ARG A 76 -13.18 -5.29 -10.89
CA ARG A 76 -14.15 -6.16 -10.23
C ARG A 76 -15.34 -5.36 -9.69
N ARG A 77 -16.47 -6.02 -9.48
CA ARG A 77 -17.63 -5.40 -8.79
C ARG A 77 -17.32 -5.25 -7.30
N HIS A 78 -16.43 -4.32 -6.95
CA HIS A 78 -16.20 -3.87 -5.58
C HIS A 78 -16.93 -2.54 -5.36
N PRO A 79 -18.25 -2.55 -5.08
CA PRO A 79 -19.05 -1.32 -5.01
C PRO A 79 -18.48 -0.35 -3.97
N ILE A 80 -18.06 -0.84 -2.81
CA ILE A 80 -17.55 0.00 -1.71
C ILE A 80 -16.26 0.72 -2.11
N TYR A 81 -15.26 0.00 -2.64
CA TYR A 81 -13.97 0.63 -2.99
C TYR A 81 -14.09 1.64 -4.13
N ARG A 82 -14.94 1.37 -5.13
CA ARG A 82 -15.26 2.35 -6.18
C ARG A 82 -15.91 3.61 -5.62
N LEU A 83 -16.87 3.45 -4.71
CA LEU A 83 -17.56 4.58 -4.08
C LEU A 83 -16.61 5.41 -3.24
N ILE A 84 -15.77 4.78 -2.41
CA ILE A 84 -14.76 5.47 -1.59
C ILE A 84 -13.82 6.27 -2.47
N GLU A 85 -13.32 5.66 -3.54
CA GLU A 85 -12.36 6.31 -4.44
C GLU A 85 -12.96 7.53 -5.15
N VAL A 86 -14.15 7.39 -5.75
CA VAL A 86 -14.83 8.50 -6.43
C VAL A 86 -15.28 9.58 -5.46
N ALA A 87 -15.82 9.22 -4.29
CA ALA A 87 -16.28 10.18 -3.30
C ALA A 87 -15.11 11.00 -2.72
N ASP A 88 -13.96 10.38 -2.48
CA ASP A 88 -12.76 11.11 -2.04
C ASP A 88 -12.26 12.08 -3.12
N GLU A 89 -12.18 11.65 -4.39
CA GLU A 89 -11.79 12.55 -5.49
C GLU A 89 -12.76 13.72 -5.64
N GLU A 90 -14.07 13.46 -5.57
CA GLU A 90 -15.10 14.49 -5.65
C GLU A 90 -15.03 15.48 -4.48
N GLN A 91 -14.86 14.98 -3.25
CA GLN A 91 -14.71 15.84 -2.07
C GLN A 91 -13.49 16.74 -2.21
N MET A 92 -12.35 16.19 -2.63
CA MET A 92 -11.12 16.96 -2.82
C MET A 92 -11.25 18.06 -3.89
N LEU A 93 -12.03 17.81 -4.96
CA LEU A 93 -12.32 18.80 -6.00
C LEU A 93 -13.26 19.92 -5.53
N ARG A 94 -14.15 19.65 -4.58
CA ARG A 94 -15.09 20.63 -4.03
C ARG A 94 -14.48 21.53 -2.96
N LEU A 95 -13.33 21.16 -2.40
CA LEU A 95 -12.65 21.96 -1.38
C LEU A 95 -12.15 23.28 -1.97
N LYS A 96 -12.22 24.35 -1.18
CA LYS A 96 -11.54 25.61 -1.50
C LYS A 96 -10.04 25.36 -1.64
N PRO A 97 -9.34 26.01 -2.59
CA PRO A 97 -7.91 25.78 -2.83
C PRO A 97 -7.05 25.89 -1.56
N GLU A 98 -7.37 26.82 -0.66
CA GLU A 98 -6.64 27.04 0.59
C GLU A 98 -6.77 25.85 1.54
N ILE A 99 -7.96 25.25 1.61
CA ILE A 99 -8.23 24.08 2.45
C ILE A 99 -7.59 22.83 1.83
N ASN A 100 -7.69 22.68 0.51
CA ASN A 100 -7.01 21.59 -0.18
C ASN A 100 -5.49 21.66 0.03
N HIS A 101 -4.90 22.85 -0.08
CA HIS A 101 -3.48 23.07 0.20
C HIS A 101 -3.12 22.65 1.63
N LEU A 102 -3.85 23.16 2.63
CA LEU A 102 -3.64 22.80 4.03
C LEU A 102 -3.76 21.29 4.27
N ILE A 103 -4.76 20.65 3.67
CA ILE A 103 -4.97 19.20 3.76
C ILE A 103 -3.79 18.47 3.13
N GLN A 104 -3.36 18.81 1.92
CA GLN A 104 -2.21 18.16 1.27
C GLN A 104 -0.90 18.36 2.05
N GLU A 105 -0.73 19.49 2.73
CA GLU A 105 0.46 19.77 3.56
C GLU A 105 0.44 19.06 4.92
N ARG A 106 -0.75 18.76 5.47
CA ARG A 106 -0.93 18.33 6.87
C ARG A 106 -1.51 16.94 7.05
N ILE A 107 -1.77 16.20 5.99
CA ILE A 107 -2.46 14.89 6.02
C ILE A 107 -1.68 13.74 6.72
N VAL A 108 -0.49 14.00 7.25
CA VAL A 108 0.39 12.97 7.83
C VAL A 108 -0.06 12.55 9.20
N THR A 109 0.16 11.28 9.52
CA THR A 109 0.12 10.73 10.88
C THR A 109 1.35 11.04 11.74
N SER A 110 2.38 11.76 11.26
CA SER A 110 3.51 12.20 12.10
C SER A 110 4.55 13.06 11.35
N ARG A 111 4.96 14.17 11.98
CA ARG A 111 6.20 14.90 11.68
C ARG A 111 7.29 14.61 12.74
N SER A 112 7.35 13.38 13.27
CA SER A 112 8.38 13.09 14.27
C SER A 112 9.74 13.02 13.59
N GLU A 113 10.60 13.99 13.89
CA GLU A 113 12.04 14.02 13.62
C GLU A 113 12.80 12.94 14.43
N LEU A 114 12.24 11.73 14.52
CA LEU A 114 12.86 10.62 15.22
C LEU A 114 13.82 9.89 14.28
N LEU A 115 14.99 9.54 14.80
CA LEU A 115 16.09 8.81 14.13
C LEU A 115 15.69 7.46 13.49
N ASN A 116 14.46 6.97 13.74
CA ASN A 116 13.94 5.69 13.27
C ASN A 116 13.09 5.83 11.97
N GLN A 117 13.54 6.67 11.04
CA GLN A 117 12.83 7.09 9.80
C GLN A 117 12.41 5.98 8.82
N HIS A 118 12.65 4.70 9.12
CA HIS A 118 12.37 3.58 8.21
C HIS A 118 11.24 2.65 8.68
N GLN A 119 10.76 2.82 9.91
CA GLN A 119 9.66 2.04 10.46
C GLN A 119 8.35 2.85 10.45
N GLY A 120 7.24 2.21 10.07
CA GLY A 120 5.93 2.86 10.18
C GLY A 120 5.57 3.09 11.64
N HIS A 121 4.75 4.10 11.96
CA HIS A 121 4.29 4.33 13.33
C HIS A 121 3.57 3.12 13.91
N ASP A 122 2.86 2.38 13.06
CA ASP A 122 2.23 1.10 13.38
C ASP A 122 3.27 0.07 13.83
N ALA A 123 4.46 0.02 13.21
CA ALA A 123 5.55 -0.85 13.66
C ALA A 123 6.20 -0.35 14.95
N ILE A 124 6.37 0.97 15.11
CA ILE A 124 6.90 1.57 16.35
C ILE A 124 5.94 1.31 17.51
N LEU A 125 4.64 1.52 17.29
CA LEU A 125 3.59 1.23 18.26
C LEU A 125 3.46 -0.26 18.52
N GLU A 126 3.67 -1.12 17.52
CA GLU A 126 3.70 -2.57 17.71
C GLU A 126 4.86 -3.00 18.62
N GLU A 127 6.06 -2.45 18.42
CA GLU A 127 7.22 -2.72 19.29
C GLU A 127 7.01 -2.19 20.71
N ILE A 128 6.45 -0.98 20.85
CA ILE A 128 6.04 -0.45 22.17
C ILE A 128 4.97 -1.35 22.81
N ASN A 129 4.00 -1.83 22.03
CA ASN A 129 2.95 -2.72 22.53
C ASN A 129 3.50 -4.09 22.95
N LYS A 130 4.50 -4.64 22.24
CA LYS A 130 5.22 -5.86 22.67
C LYS A 130 5.93 -5.64 24.01
N ALA A 131 6.64 -4.52 24.15
CA ALA A 131 7.30 -4.16 25.40
C ALA A 131 6.28 -3.99 26.55
N LEU A 132 5.16 -3.31 26.30
CA LEU A 132 4.08 -3.16 27.29
C LEU A 132 3.47 -4.50 27.70
N LYS A 133 3.19 -5.38 26.75
CA LYS A 133 2.66 -6.72 27.03
C LYS A 133 3.62 -7.57 27.86
N SER A 134 4.94 -7.37 27.74
CA SER A 134 5.92 -8.05 28.59
C SER A 134 5.89 -7.60 30.05
N LEU A 135 5.30 -6.43 30.34
CA LEU A 135 5.20 -5.83 31.68
C LEU A 135 3.88 -6.15 32.39
N ILE A 136 2.92 -6.71 31.66
CA ILE A 136 1.55 -6.86 32.13
C ILE A 136 1.30 -8.33 32.44
N PRO A 137 0.61 -8.66 33.54
CA PRO A 137 0.30 -10.04 33.87
C PRO A 137 -0.64 -10.68 32.83
N PRO A 138 -0.70 -12.03 32.76
CA PRO A 138 -1.55 -12.76 31.81
C PRO A 138 -3.02 -12.37 31.82
N THR A 139 -3.53 -11.87 32.96
CA THR A 139 -4.88 -11.33 33.10
C THR A 139 -4.80 -9.84 33.46
N PRO A 140 -4.79 -8.93 32.47
CA PRO A 140 -4.60 -7.51 32.71
C PRO A 140 -5.86 -6.87 33.32
N SER A 141 -5.66 -5.85 34.15
CA SER A 141 -6.68 -4.84 34.47
C SER A 141 -6.27 -3.50 33.89
N GLN A 142 -7.18 -2.52 33.84
CA GLN A 142 -6.87 -1.17 33.37
C GLN A 142 -5.69 -0.54 34.13
N TRP A 143 -5.63 -0.74 35.45
CA TRP A 143 -4.53 -0.27 36.29
C TRP A 143 -3.17 -0.83 35.86
N HIS A 144 -3.10 -2.12 35.49
CA HIS A 144 -1.86 -2.72 34.98
C HIS A 144 -1.39 -2.06 33.67
N TRP A 145 -2.33 -1.77 32.76
CA TRP A 145 -2.03 -1.06 31.52
C TRP A 145 -1.52 0.36 31.79
N GLU A 146 -2.16 1.10 32.68
CA GLU A 146 -1.77 2.47 33.02
C GLU A 146 -0.37 2.54 33.64
N ILE A 147 -0.04 1.61 34.54
CA ILE A 147 1.29 1.55 35.17
C ILE A 147 2.35 1.13 34.15
N ALA A 148 2.11 0.11 33.34
CA ALA A 148 3.03 -0.34 32.31
C ALA A 148 3.30 0.78 31.28
N ALA A 149 2.24 1.45 30.82
CA ALA A 149 2.34 2.56 29.87
C ALA A 149 3.17 3.73 30.42
N ARG A 150 2.86 4.18 31.64
CA ARG A 150 3.55 5.31 32.29
C ARG A 150 5.04 5.04 32.56
N ASN A 151 5.42 3.78 32.75
CA ASN A 151 6.79 3.40 33.14
C ASN A 151 7.59 2.70 32.05
N CYS A 152 7.02 2.43 30.87
CA CYS A 152 7.62 1.65 29.80
C CYS A 152 9.03 2.12 29.42
N THR A 153 9.24 3.43 29.26
CA THR A 153 10.56 3.99 28.90
C THR A 153 11.60 3.83 30.02
N LYS A 154 11.20 4.00 31.28
CA LYS A 154 12.07 3.78 32.45
C LYS A 154 12.45 2.31 32.57
N PHE A 155 11.49 1.42 32.33
CA PHE A 155 11.74 -0.01 32.35
C PHE A 155 12.67 -0.45 31.23
N LEU A 156 12.48 0.02 30.00
CA LEU A 156 13.36 -0.30 28.88
C LEU A 156 14.80 0.14 29.17
N LYS A 157 15.00 1.35 29.71
CA LYS A 157 16.32 1.81 30.16
C LYS A 157 16.92 0.91 31.24
N LEU A 158 16.13 0.54 32.24
CA LEU A 158 16.57 -0.35 33.32
C LEU A 158 16.95 -1.74 32.79
N ARG A 159 16.14 -2.29 31.87
CA ARG A 159 16.40 -3.57 31.19
C ARG A 159 17.69 -3.53 30.38
N THR A 160 17.89 -2.48 29.57
CA THR A 160 19.14 -2.29 28.80
C THR A 160 20.35 -2.18 29.73
N ASN A 161 20.25 -1.37 30.80
CA ASN A 161 21.34 -1.23 31.76
C ASN A 161 21.66 -2.53 32.48
N PHE A 162 20.64 -3.25 32.94
CA PHE A 162 20.79 -4.55 33.60
C PHE A 162 21.50 -5.55 32.67
N PHE A 163 21.04 -5.67 31.42
CA PHE A 163 21.66 -6.58 30.44
C PHE A 163 23.10 -6.20 30.09
N ASN A 164 23.39 -4.91 29.96
CA ASN A 164 24.76 -4.44 29.78
C ASN A 164 25.66 -4.82 30.96
N VAL A 165 25.16 -4.69 32.20
CA VAL A 165 25.91 -5.04 33.42
C VAL A 165 26.19 -6.54 33.52
N ILE A 166 25.22 -7.39 33.17
CA ILE A 166 25.39 -8.85 33.24
C ILE A 166 26.08 -9.43 32.00
N GLY A 167 26.59 -8.59 31.09
CA GLY A 167 27.25 -9.03 29.85
C GLY A 167 26.31 -9.74 28.87
N TYR A 168 25.00 -9.57 29.05
CA TYR A 168 24.00 -10.16 28.17
C TYR A 168 23.88 -9.31 26.91
N SER A 169 24.61 -9.70 25.87
CA SER A 169 24.26 -9.30 24.51
C SER A 169 22.95 -9.99 24.15
N ASP A 170 21.99 -9.26 23.58
CA ASP A 170 20.72 -9.76 23.01
C ASP A 170 20.96 -10.63 21.75
N ASN A 171 22.03 -11.42 21.76
CA ASN A 171 22.35 -12.50 20.84
C ASN A 171 21.59 -13.75 21.25
N GLU A 172 20.35 -13.61 21.75
CA GLU A 172 19.47 -14.75 21.87
C GLU A 172 19.39 -15.37 20.49
N SER A 173 20.06 -16.51 20.34
CA SER A 173 19.89 -17.41 19.24
C SER A 173 18.47 -17.93 19.36
N HIS A 174 17.49 -17.11 18.94
CA HIS A 174 16.34 -17.67 18.29
C HIS A 174 16.94 -18.58 17.23
N LYS A 175 16.95 -19.90 17.49
CA LYS A 175 17.21 -20.91 16.46
C LYS A 175 16.46 -20.37 15.26
N PRO A 176 17.15 -19.95 14.19
CA PRO A 176 16.48 -19.25 13.12
C PRO A 176 15.35 -20.18 12.75
N ARG A 177 14.10 -19.70 12.87
CA ARG A 177 12.97 -20.42 12.26
C ARG A 177 13.52 -20.85 10.92
N THR A 178 13.55 -22.15 10.63
CA THR A 178 14.08 -22.73 9.39
C THR A 178 13.18 -22.28 8.26
N ARG A 179 13.21 -20.98 8.02
CA ARG A 179 12.56 -20.29 6.95
C ARG A 179 13.49 -20.57 5.80
N PRO A 180 12.99 -21.19 4.72
CA PRO A 180 13.77 -21.33 3.51
C PRO A 180 14.44 -19.99 3.22
N SER A 181 15.76 -20.00 3.01
CA SER A 181 16.51 -18.78 2.72
C SER A 181 15.81 -18.06 1.58
N PHE A 182 15.34 -16.83 1.82
CA PHE A 182 14.64 -16.05 0.80
C PHE A 182 15.44 -16.00 -0.50
N ASN A 183 16.76 -15.92 -0.39
CA ASN A 183 17.68 -15.95 -1.52
C ASN A 183 17.67 -17.31 -2.23
N ALA A 184 17.69 -18.42 -1.49
CA ALA A 184 17.61 -19.77 -2.07
C ALA A 184 16.28 -19.99 -2.79
N GLU A 185 15.14 -19.67 -2.16
CA GLU A 185 13.82 -19.81 -2.78
C GLU A 185 13.62 -18.86 -3.95
N SER A 186 14.09 -17.61 -3.85
CA SER A 186 14.07 -16.67 -4.96
C SER A 186 14.88 -17.19 -6.15
N ARG A 187 16.04 -17.80 -5.91
CA ARG A 187 16.86 -18.41 -6.97
C ARG A 187 16.16 -19.62 -7.59
N ARG A 188 15.57 -20.50 -6.79
CA ARG A 188 14.78 -21.65 -7.27
C ARG A 188 13.63 -21.19 -8.16
N PHE A 189 12.87 -20.19 -7.71
CA PHE A 189 11.77 -19.61 -8.46
C PHE A 189 12.21 -18.98 -9.80
N ARG A 190 13.29 -18.19 -9.80
CA ARG A 190 13.86 -17.61 -11.03
C ARG A 190 14.33 -18.69 -12.01
N THR A 191 15.02 -19.71 -11.50
CA THR A 191 15.47 -20.85 -12.29
C THR A 191 14.30 -21.56 -12.96
N HIS A 192 13.22 -21.78 -12.20
CA HIS A 192 11.99 -22.37 -12.71
C HIS A 192 11.38 -21.52 -13.84
N LEU A 193 11.23 -20.20 -13.64
CA LEU A 193 10.70 -19.27 -14.64
C LEU A 193 11.49 -19.25 -15.95
N ARG A 194 12.83 -19.29 -15.87
CA ARG A 194 13.70 -19.33 -17.05
C ARG A 194 13.59 -20.67 -17.76
N LYS A 195 13.60 -21.78 -17.00
CA LYS A 195 13.48 -23.13 -17.56
C LYS A 195 12.17 -23.30 -18.32
N THR A 196 11.07 -22.75 -17.80
CA THR A 196 9.75 -22.80 -18.45
C THR A 196 9.55 -21.72 -19.51
N GLN A 197 10.51 -20.81 -19.69
CA GLN A 197 10.37 -19.62 -20.55
C GLN A 197 9.09 -18.82 -20.26
N PHE A 198 8.59 -18.88 -19.01
CA PHE A 198 7.25 -18.44 -18.64
C PHE A 198 6.98 -16.95 -18.88
N ILE A 199 8.02 -16.13 -19.02
CA ILE A 199 7.94 -14.69 -19.27
C ILE A 199 8.77 -14.28 -20.49
N ASN A 200 9.26 -15.22 -21.31
CA ASN A 200 10.03 -14.88 -22.50
C ASN A 200 9.07 -14.61 -23.67
N PRO A 201 8.93 -13.36 -24.15
CA PRO A 201 8.05 -13.04 -25.27
C PRO A 201 8.53 -13.64 -26.60
N ASN A 202 9.81 -14.03 -26.71
CA ASN A 202 10.38 -14.63 -27.91
C ASN A 202 10.11 -16.14 -28.02
N ALA A 203 9.46 -16.75 -27.02
CA ALA A 203 9.10 -18.16 -27.07
C ALA A 203 7.90 -18.39 -28.03
N SER A 204 8.03 -19.35 -28.95
CA SER A 204 6.99 -19.68 -29.94
C SER A 204 5.79 -20.40 -29.31
N ASN A 205 4.61 -20.26 -29.94
CA ASN A 205 3.36 -20.96 -29.60
C ASN A 205 2.90 -20.83 -28.13
N ARG A 206 3.09 -19.65 -27.54
CA ARG A 206 2.79 -19.43 -26.13
C ARG A 206 1.30 -19.21 -25.88
N MET A 207 0.72 -20.07 -25.06
CA MET A 207 -0.64 -19.90 -24.55
C MET A 207 -0.66 -18.93 -23.37
N PHE A 208 -1.72 -18.15 -23.26
CA PHE A 208 -1.95 -17.24 -22.13
C PHE A 208 -2.44 -18.06 -20.92
N GLN A 209 -1.52 -18.59 -20.14
CA GLN A 209 -1.80 -19.55 -19.06
C GLN A 209 -1.07 -19.20 -17.76
N ASN A 210 -1.45 -19.88 -16.67
CA ASN A 210 -0.80 -19.75 -15.38
C ASN A 210 0.62 -20.36 -15.38
N ILE A 211 1.37 -20.16 -14.28
CA ILE A 211 2.77 -20.59 -14.19
C ILE A 211 2.96 -22.11 -14.23
N SER A 212 1.96 -22.89 -13.80
CA SER A 212 2.00 -24.36 -13.89
C SER A 212 1.66 -24.88 -15.28
N GLY A 213 1.07 -24.05 -16.15
CA GLY A 213 0.56 -24.45 -17.46
C GLY A 213 -0.74 -25.26 -17.41
N GLU A 214 -1.33 -25.41 -16.22
CA GLU A 214 -2.53 -26.22 -16.01
C GLU A 214 -3.83 -25.47 -16.32
N SER A 215 -3.78 -24.14 -16.39
CA SER A 215 -4.99 -23.33 -16.58
C SER A 215 -4.75 -22.18 -17.55
N ILE A 216 -5.59 -22.14 -18.59
CA ILE A 216 -5.70 -21.01 -19.50
C ILE A 216 -6.31 -19.84 -18.73
N LEU A 217 -5.68 -18.68 -18.81
CA LEU A 217 -6.14 -17.46 -18.18
C LEU A 217 -7.26 -16.82 -19.02
N SER A 218 -8.19 -16.14 -18.35
CA SER A 218 -9.35 -15.55 -19.04
C SER A 218 -8.96 -14.46 -20.04
N GLU A 219 -9.74 -14.33 -21.11
CA GLU A 219 -9.58 -13.24 -22.10
C GLU A 219 -9.71 -11.86 -21.45
N GLU A 220 -10.58 -11.71 -20.45
CA GLU A 220 -10.71 -10.46 -19.68
C GLU A 220 -9.40 -10.03 -19.02
N LEU A 221 -8.55 -10.98 -18.63
CA LEU A 221 -7.29 -10.68 -17.97
C LEU A 221 -6.25 -10.10 -18.96
N LYS A 222 -6.38 -10.38 -20.27
CA LYS A 222 -5.52 -9.78 -21.30
C LYS A 222 -5.73 -8.29 -21.43
N ASN A 223 -6.99 -7.87 -21.33
CA ASN A 223 -7.40 -6.46 -21.45
C ASN A 223 -7.81 -5.89 -20.08
N PHE A 224 -7.26 -6.45 -18.99
CA PHE A 224 -7.69 -6.12 -17.63
C PHE A 224 -7.66 -4.63 -17.35
N THR A 225 -6.53 -3.97 -17.67
CA THR A 225 -6.33 -2.55 -17.43
C THR A 225 -7.32 -1.71 -18.21
N GLU A 226 -7.53 -1.99 -19.50
CA GLU A 226 -8.50 -1.29 -20.34
C GLU A 226 -9.94 -1.46 -19.85
N ILE A 227 -10.34 -2.70 -19.52
CA ILE A 227 -11.65 -3.00 -18.97
C ILE A 227 -11.87 -2.25 -17.64
N ALA A 228 -10.85 -2.22 -16.79
CA ALA A 228 -10.88 -1.53 -15.51
C ALA A 228 -11.06 -0.01 -15.68
N HIS A 229 -10.34 0.59 -16.62
CA HIS A 229 -10.47 2.00 -16.98
C HIS A 229 -11.87 2.33 -17.52
N ARG A 230 -12.37 1.54 -18.47
CA ARG A 230 -13.70 1.73 -19.05
C ARG A 230 -14.79 1.66 -17.99
N LYS A 231 -14.78 0.60 -17.16
CA LYS A 231 -15.74 0.44 -16.05
C LYS A 231 -15.68 1.58 -15.05
N ARG A 232 -14.50 2.17 -14.81
CA ARG A 232 -14.34 3.34 -13.94
C ARG A 232 -15.00 4.57 -14.54
N ILE A 233 -14.77 4.84 -15.82
CA ILE A 233 -15.35 5.99 -16.54
C ILE A 233 -16.87 5.90 -16.56
N GLU A 234 -17.40 4.72 -16.92
CA GLU A 234 -18.85 4.43 -16.90
C GLU A 234 -19.44 4.72 -15.51
N PHE A 235 -18.80 4.22 -14.45
CA PHE A 235 -19.26 4.42 -13.07
C PHE A 235 -19.25 5.89 -12.63
N ILE A 236 -18.20 6.64 -12.97
CA ILE A 236 -18.13 8.09 -12.66
C ILE A 236 -19.23 8.83 -13.41
N GLY A 237 -19.44 8.54 -14.70
CA GLY A 237 -20.49 9.15 -15.51
C GLY A 237 -21.89 8.90 -14.93
N GLU A 238 -22.18 7.67 -14.52
CA GLU A 238 -23.45 7.33 -13.85
C GLU A 238 -23.66 8.12 -12.54
N LYS A 239 -22.59 8.32 -11.76
CA LYS A 239 -22.67 9.03 -10.48
C LYS A 239 -22.87 10.53 -10.64
N LEU A 240 -22.18 11.16 -11.60
CA LEU A 240 -22.36 12.57 -11.93
C LEU A 240 -23.78 12.83 -12.45
N ASN A 241 -24.31 11.94 -13.30
CA ASN A 241 -25.65 12.08 -13.88
C ASN A 241 -26.78 11.96 -12.86
N LYS A 242 -26.61 11.13 -11.82
CA LYS A 242 -27.63 10.91 -10.80
C LYS A 242 -27.80 12.06 -9.80
N LYS A 243 -26.98 13.13 -9.86
CA LYS A 243 -26.94 14.26 -8.89
C LYS A 243 -27.07 13.80 -7.43
N THR A 244 -26.58 12.60 -7.09
CA THR A 244 -26.61 12.12 -5.71
C THR A 244 -25.63 12.99 -4.94
N SER A 245 -26.15 13.92 -4.14
CA SER A 245 -25.33 14.82 -3.35
C SER A 245 -24.61 13.99 -2.29
N TRP A 246 -23.33 13.70 -2.52
CA TRP A 246 -22.45 13.39 -1.41
C TRP A 246 -22.45 14.61 -0.52
N HIS A 247 -22.93 14.45 0.72
CA HIS A 247 -22.97 15.55 1.66
C HIS A 247 -21.54 16.08 1.83
N PRO A 248 -21.31 17.39 1.57
CA PRO A 248 -20.01 17.97 1.77
C PRO A 248 -19.61 17.77 3.23
N ILE A 249 -18.34 17.47 3.48
CA ILE A 249 -17.80 17.48 4.84
C ILE A 249 -17.99 18.91 5.37
N PRO A 250 -18.70 19.12 6.49
CA PRO A 250 -18.85 20.45 7.06
C PRO A 250 -17.47 20.99 7.46
N ILE A 251 -17.03 22.05 6.78
CA ILE A 251 -15.84 22.80 7.15
C ILE A 251 -16.28 23.81 8.21
N ILE A 252 -15.98 23.52 9.48
CA ILE A 252 -16.17 24.48 10.57
C ILE A 252 -15.08 25.54 10.43
N SER A 253 -15.45 26.79 10.16
CA SER A 253 -14.50 27.91 10.18
C SER A 253 -14.06 28.16 11.63
N ALA A 254 -12.78 28.46 11.85
CA ALA A 254 -12.24 28.73 13.19
C ALA A 254 -12.98 29.84 13.97
N THR A 255 -13.73 30.70 13.27
CA THR A 255 -14.63 31.71 13.85
C THR A 255 -15.81 31.12 14.64
N GLN A 256 -16.19 29.85 14.44
CA GLN A 256 -17.27 29.20 15.19
C GLN A 256 -16.82 28.57 16.52
N ILE A 257 -15.51 28.52 16.79
CA ILE A 257 -14.95 27.90 18.02
C ILE A 257 -14.95 28.89 19.21
N GLN A 258 -15.30 30.16 19.00
CA GLN A 258 -15.32 31.18 20.05
C GLN A 258 -16.52 31.12 21.01
N ASN A 259 -17.45 30.16 20.86
CA ASN A 259 -18.51 29.91 21.84
C ASN A 259 -18.26 28.58 22.58
N PRO A 260 -17.75 28.61 23.83
CA PRO A 260 -17.46 27.41 24.62
C PRO A 260 -18.68 26.56 25.00
N ASN A 261 -19.90 27.04 24.73
CA ASN A 261 -21.15 26.42 25.16
C ASN A 261 -21.99 25.82 24.01
N ALA A 262 -21.46 25.70 22.79
CA ALA A 262 -22.17 24.98 21.74
C ALA A 262 -21.99 23.46 21.94
N GLU A 263 -23.03 22.80 22.44
CA GLU A 263 -23.08 21.34 22.53
C GLU A 263 -22.74 20.70 21.18
N ILE A 264 -21.72 19.83 21.17
CA ILE A 264 -21.39 19.00 20.01
C ILE A 264 -22.49 17.94 19.88
N PRO A 265 -23.26 17.89 18.77
CA PRO A 265 -24.31 16.89 18.63
C PRO A 265 -23.71 15.48 18.60
N ASN A 266 -24.25 14.61 19.44
CA ASN A 266 -23.84 13.22 19.58
C ASN A 266 -24.00 12.47 18.24
N PRO A 267 -22.95 11.89 17.63
CA PRO A 267 -23.03 11.29 16.29
C PRO A 267 -23.83 9.98 16.21
N LYS A 268 -24.43 9.52 17.32
CA LYS A 268 -25.20 8.26 17.39
C LYS A 268 -26.61 8.32 16.80
N SER A 269 -27.12 9.48 16.37
CA SER A 269 -28.50 9.62 15.87
C SER A 269 -28.67 9.48 14.35
N GLN A 270 -27.62 9.16 13.58
CA GLN A 270 -27.68 9.07 12.11
C GLN A 270 -27.19 7.73 11.55
N ILE A 271 -27.54 6.61 12.18
CA ILE A 271 -27.46 5.30 11.52
C ILE A 271 -28.87 5.01 10.97
N PRO A 272 -29.09 5.00 9.64
CA PRO A 272 -30.32 4.46 9.09
C PRO A 272 -30.34 2.95 9.34
N ASN A 273 -31.40 2.44 9.96
CA ASN A 273 -31.70 1.01 9.98
C ASN A 273 -31.87 0.53 8.53
N TYR A 274 -30.95 -0.32 8.07
CA TYR A 274 -31.15 -1.09 6.85
C TYR A 274 -31.90 -2.38 7.23
N ASN A 275 -33.18 -2.43 6.87
CA ASN A 275 -33.90 -3.69 6.62
C ASN A 275 -33.70 -4.07 5.15
#